data_AF-A0A1F6BLC4-F1
#
_entry.id   AF-A0A1F6BLC4-F1
#
_cell.length_a   1.000
_cell.length_b   1.000
_cell.length_c   1.000
_cell.angle_alpha   90.00
_cell.angle_beta   90.00
_cell.angle_gamma   90.00
#
_symmetry.space_group_name_H-M   'P 1'
#
loop_
_entity.id
_entity.type
_entity.pdbx_description
1 polymer ?
#
loop_
_entity_poly.entity_id
_entity_poly.type
_entity_poly.pdbx_seq_one_letter_code
_entity_poly.pdbx_strand_id
1 'polypeptide(L)'
;MATRHGTASQVTGSYVEFQAAVLRALPRSIDPDVALGWMRNGESLARVLRNALLPNGKQMADNTYSLFVDYGKSVEDAVKLGLYDCASGDVNSKNFTTKRIGKADITVELVHFHRYVSTSEVLRALDTARHRCRPAELHELLAFGQKYPEVQCKFPIVALGSIWRNQEGTRMVPYLGGDGSKRNLATHYWINVAWGEICRFAAVRK
;
A
#
# COMPACT_ATOMS: atom_id res chain seq x y z
N MET A 1 6.35 22.79 41.39
CA MET A 1 6.28 23.37 40.03
C MET A 1 7.02 22.43 39.10
N ALA A 2 6.31 21.76 38.19
CA ALA A 2 6.91 20.75 37.31
C ALA A 2 7.43 21.42 36.03
N THR A 3 8.74 21.53 35.91
CA THR A 3 9.45 22.00 34.72
C THR A 3 9.29 20.94 33.63
N ARG A 4 8.54 21.26 32.58
CA ARG A 4 8.44 20.40 31.39
C ARG A 4 9.74 20.49 30.61
N HIS A 5 10.55 19.45 30.65
CA HIS A 5 11.68 19.29 29.74
C HIS A 5 11.14 19.10 28.32
N GLY A 6 11.36 20.09 27.47
CA GLY A 6 11.07 20.00 26.03
C GLY A 6 11.90 18.88 25.42
N THR A 7 11.22 17.95 24.73
CA THR A 7 11.86 16.91 23.95
C THR A 7 12.67 17.57 22.84
N ALA A 8 14.00 17.52 22.94
CA ALA A 8 14.88 17.88 21.85
C ALA A 8 14.59 16.93 20.69
N SER A 9 13.82 17.41 19.70
CA SER A 9 13.67 16.72 18.43
C SER A 9 15.05 16.71 17.79
N GLN A 10 15.64 15.52 17.65
CA GLN A 10 16.89 15.32 16.91
C GLN A 10 16.63 15.57 15.43
N VAL A 11 16.50 16.85 15.08
CA VAL A 11 16.66 17.31 13.73
C VAL A 11 18.15 17.15 13.44
N THR A 12 18.51 16.13 12.65
CA THR A 12 19.90 15.91 12.24
C THR A 12 20.45 17.20 11.62
N GLY A 13 21.73 17.51 11.83
CA GLY A 13 22.34 18.74 11.27
C GLY A 13 22.10 18.89 9.76
N SER A 14 22.03 17.78 9.05
CA SER A 14 21.66 17.70 7.63
C SER A 14 20.27 18.26 7.29
N TYR A 15 19.30 18.16 8.19
CA TYR A 15 17.96 18.68 7.98
C TYR A 15 17.90 20.20 8.21
N VAL A 16 18.67 20.73 9.16
CA VAL A 16 18.81 22.18 9.34
C VAL A 16 19.46 22.82 8.11
N GLU A 17 20.50 22.18 7.57
CA GLU A 17 21.15 22.63 6.32
C GLU A 17 20.19 22.56 5.13
N PHE A 18 19.40 21.49 5.02
CA PHE A 18 18.36 21.36 4.01
C PHE A 18 17.30 22.47 4.13
N GLN A 19 16.81 22.75 5.34
CA GLN A 19 15.85 23.84 5.56
C GLN A 19 16.42 25.19 5.12
N ALA A 20 17.66 25.50 5.48
CA ALA A 20 18.32 26.73 5.08
C ALA A 20 18.48 26.82 3.55
N ALA A 21 18.84 25.70 2.89
CA ALA A 21 18.95 25.64 1.43
C ALA A 21 17.59 25.87 0.73
N VAL A 22 16.52 25.24 1.23
CA VAL A 22 15.16 25.44 0.70
C VAL A 22 14.72 26.90 0.85
N LEU A 23 14.91 27.51 2.02
CA LEU A 23 14.55 28.91 2.25
C LEU A 23 15.31 29.88 1.33
N ARG A 24 16.58 29.60 1.04
CA ARG A 24 17.39 30.40 0.11
C ARG A 24 16.94 30.24 -1.35
N ALA A 25 16.46 29.06 -1.71
CA ALA A 25 16.01 28.73 -3.06
C ALA A 25 14.54 29.12 -3.34
N LEU A 26 13.77 29.49 -2.32
CA LEU A 26 12.37 29.90 -2.50
C LEU A 26 12.28 31.13 -3.43
N PRO A 27 11.38 31.09 -4.44
CA PRO A 27 11.18 32.23 -5.32
C PRO A 27 10.71 33.45 -4.53
N ARG A 28 11.42 34.57 -4.69
CA ARG A 28 11.06 35.84 -4.01
C ARG A 28 9.86 36.55 -4.66
N SER A 29 9.40 36.05 -5.80
CA SER A 29 8.28 36.58 -6.58
C SER A 29 6.93 35.89 -6.27
N ILE A 30 6.85 35.09 -5.22
CA ILE A 30 5.58 34.51 -4.78
C ILE A 30 4.65 35.66 -4.36
N ASP A 31 3.43 35.65 -4.88
CA ASP A 31 2.40 36.62 -4.53
C ASP A 31 2.16 36.64 -3.00
N PRO A 32 2.19 37.81 -2.35
CA PRO A 32 2.05 37.91 -0.89
C PRO A 32 0.73 37.35 -0.33
N ASP A 33 -0.37 37.48 -1.06
CA ASP A 33 -1.68 36.97 -0.63
C ASP A 33 -1.72 35.44 -0.73
N VAL A 34 -1.05 34.87 -1.73
CA VAL A 34 -0.85 33.42 -1.85
C VAL A 34 0.01 32.89 -0.69
N ALA A 35 1.13 33.56 -0.38
CA ALA A 35 2.00 33.18 0.73
C ALA A 35 1.28 33.25 2.09
N LEU A 36 0.48 34.30 2.31
CA LEU A 36 -0.36 34.45 3.50
C LEU A 36 -1.43 33.36 3.58
N GLY A 37 -2.05 32.99 2.45
CA GLY A 37 -2.99 31.87 2.37
C GLY A 37 -2.35 30.54 2.80
N TRP A 38 -1.12 30.28 2.36
CA TRP A 38 -0.34 29.11 2.77
C TRP A 38 0.06 29.12 4.24
N MET A 39 0.43 30.28 4.80
CA MET A 39 0.75 30.42 6.22
C MET A 39 -0.46 30.16 7.12
N ARG A 40 -1.65 30.63 6.72
CA ARG A 40 -2.90 30.45 7.47
C ARG A 40 -3.47 29.03 7.33
N ASN A 41 -3.17 28.34 6.24
CA ASN A 41 -3.60 26.97 5.98
C ASN A 41 -2.40 26.08 5.58
N GLY A 42 -1.80 25.45 6.60
CA GLY A 42 -0.65 24.56 6.42
C GLY A 42 -0.89 23.38 5.46
N GLU A 43 -2.14 22.96 5.24
CA GLU A 43 -2.45 21.89 4.27
C GLU A 43 -2.22 22.34 2.82
N SER A 44 -2.53 23.61 2.51
CA SER A 44 -2.32 24.17 1.18
C SER A 44 -0.83 24.27 0.85
N LEU A 45 -0.02 24.72 1.80
CA LEU A 45 1.43 24.75 1.67
C LEU A 45 2.01 23.34 1.49
N ALA A 46 1.55 22.39 2.31
CA ALA A 46 2.00 21.00 2.24
C ALA A 46 1.65 20.32 0.91
N ARG A 47 0.55 20.71 0.26
CA ARG A 47 0.17 20.23 -1.08
C ARG A 47 1.11 20.76 -2.15
N VAL A 48 1.39 22.07 -2.15
CA VAL A 48 2.26 22.71 -3.15
C VAL A 48 3.69 22.19 -3.05
N LEU A 49 4.25 22.13 -1.83
CA LEU A 49 5.59 21.60 -1.60
C LEU A 49 5.69 20.13 -2.01
N ARG A 50 4.66 19.32 -1.77
CA ARG A 50 4.62 17.93 -2.26
C ARG A 50 4.67 17.84 -3.78
N ASN A 51 3.90 18.67 -4.48
CA ASN A 51 3.89 18.66 -5.96
C ASN A 51 5.23 19.11 -6.54
N ALA A 52 5.90 20.08 -5.91
CA ALA A 52 7.15 20.65 -6.41
C ALA A 52 8.39 19.80 -6.06
N LEU A 53 8.47 19.31 -4.81
CA LEU A 53 9.62 18.55 -4.31
C LEU A 53 9.56 17.05 -4.64
N LEU A 54 8.40 16.58 -5.09
CA LEU A 54 8.24 15.27 -5.69
C LEU A 54 7.93 15.53 -7.18
N PRO A 55 8.94 15.80 -8.03
CA PRO A 55 8.71 16.14 -9.45
C PRO A 55 8.07 14.98 -10.23
N ASN A 56 7.99 13.82 -9.60
CA ASN A 56 6.98 12.84 -9.87
C ASN A 56 6.12 12.67 -8.59
N GLY A 57 5.03 13.43 -8.52
CA GLY A 57 3.79 12.70 -8.57
C GLY A 57 3.94 11.77 -9.77
N LYS A 58 4.39 10.53 -9.53
CA LYS A 58 3.94 9.46 -10.37
C LYS A 58 2.42 9.67 -10.29
N GLN A 59 1.85 10.29 -11.33
CA GLN A 59 0.67 9.72 -11.96
C GLN A 59 0.80 8.23 -11.69
N MET A 60 -0.15 7.66 -10.94
CA MET A 60 -0.26 6.23 -10.86
C MET A 60 -0.10 5.72 -12.29
N ALA A 61 1.10 5.26 -12.64
CA ALA A 61 1.43 4.90 -14.00
C ALA A 61 0.71 3.59 -14.16
N ASP A 62 -0.52 3.64 -14.68
CA ASP A 62 -1.38 2.51 -14.97
C ASP A 62 -1.33 1.37 -13.93
N ASN A 63 -1.23 1.73 -12.64
CA ASN A 63 -1.15 0.75 -11.55
C ASN A 63 -2.55 0.28 -11.14
N THR A 64 -3.47 0.36 -12.10
CA THR A 64 -4.90 0.15 -11.97
C THR A 64 -5.29 -0.98 -12.91
N TYR A 65 -5.95 -1.99 -12.36
CA TYR A 65 -6.18 -3.25 -13.03
C TYR A 65 -7.65 -3.60 -12.89
N SER A 66 -8.34 -3.72 -14.02
CA SER A 66 -9.72 -4.21 -14.03
C SER A 66 -9.73 -5.72 -13.83
N LEU A 67 -10.50 -6.19 -12.87
CA LEU A 67 -10.66 -7.61 -12.53
C LEU A 67 -12.13 -7.98 -12.51
N PHE A 68 -12.40 -9.18 -13.00
CA PHE A 68 -13.66 -9.86 -12.72
C PHE A 68 -13.41 -10.87 -11.61
N VAL A 69 -14.15 -10.77 -10.51
CA VAL A 69 -13.97 -11.63 -9.33
C VAL A 69 -15.25 -12.39 -9.06
N ASP A 70 -15.12 -13.71 -8.92
CA ASP A 70 -16.20 -14.61 -8.52
C ASP A 70 -16.00 -15.02 -7.06
N TYR A 71 -16.74 -14.38 -6.14
CA TYR A 71 -16.67 -14.64 -4.71
C TYR A 71 -17.41 -15.92 -4.29
N GLY A 72 -18.21 -16.51 -5.20
CA GLY A 72 -18.83 -17.82 -4.97
C GLY A 72 -17.86 -18.98 -5.19
N LYS A 73 -16.69 -18.72 -5.78
CA LYS A 73 -15.66 -19.72 -6.02
C LYS A 73 -14.90 -20.04 -4.74
N SER A 74 -14.61 -21.33 -4.53
CA SER A 74 -13.72 -21.76 -3.44
C SER A 74 -12.31 -21.20 -3.66
N VAL A 75 -11.59 -20.96 -2.55
CA VAL A 75 -10.18 -20.54 -2.61
C VAL A 75 -9.37 -21.60 -3.35
N GLU A 76 -9.61 -22.88 -3.08
CA GLU A 76 -8.90 -24.01 -3.66
C GLU A 76 -9.04 -24.04 -5.20
N ASP A 77 -10.23 -23.80 -5.74
CA ASP A 77 -10.44 -23.76 -7.18
C ASP A 77 -9.83 -22.51 -7.81
N ALA A 78 -9.87 -21.36 -7.13
CA ALA A 78 -9.20 -20.15 -7.57
C ALA A 78 -7.66 -20.32 -7.59
N VAL A 79 -7.09 -21.05 -6.62
CA VAL A 79 -5.66 -21.38 -6.58
C VAL A 79 -5.26 -22.28 -7.76
N LYS A 80 -6.06 -23.32 -8.06
CA LYS A 80 -5.81 -24.19 -9.21
C LYS A 80 -5.81 -23.43 -10.54
N LEU A 81 -6.75 -22.49 -10.70
CA LEU A 81 -6.84 -21.64 -11.90
C LEU A 81 -5.68 -20.64 -12.02
N GLY A 82 -5.09 -20.25 -10.91
CA GLY A 82 -3.95 -19.33 -10.89
C GLY A 82 -2.64 -19.94 -11.44
N LEU A 83 -2.55 -21.27 -11.58
CA LEU A 83 -1.39 -22.00 -12.10
C LEU A 83 -0.06 -21.55 -11.45
N TYR A 84 -0.04 -21.50 -10.13
CA TYR A 84 1.16 -21.17 -9.36
C TYR A 84 2.12 -22.36 -9.30
N ASP A 85 3.42 -22.10 -9.38
CA ASP A 85 4.46 -23.12 -9.21
C ASP A 85 4.50 -23.63 -7.77
N CYS A 86 4.22 -22.74 -6.81
CA CYS A 86 3.95 -23.15 -5.44
C CYS A 86 2.81 -22.32 -4.81
N ALA A 87 1.92 -23.01 -4.10
CA ALA A 87 0.88 -22.41 -3.30
C ALA A 87 0.95 -22.96 -1.88
N SER A 88 0.97 -22.07 -0.87
CA SER A 88 0.93 -22.49 0.53
C SER A 88 -0.40 -23.17 0.84
N GLY A 89 -0.34 -24.32 1.52
CA GLY A 89 -1.52 -25.06 1.98
C GLY A 89 -2.38 -24.28 2.97
N ASP A 90 -1.86 -23.20 3.56
CA ASP A 90 -2.61 -22.31 4.45
C ASP A 90 -3.59 -21.40 3.68
N VAL A 91 -3.40 -21.23 2.37
CA VAL A 91 -4.27 -20.41 1.52
C VAL A 91 -5.44 -21.27 1.04
N ASN A 92 -6.46 -21.38 1.90
CA ASN A 92 -7.63 -22.24 1.69
C ASN A 92 -8.91 -21.58 2.24
N SER A 93 -10.07 -22.13 1.88
CA SER A 93 -11.39 -21.56 2.23
C SER A 93 -11.71 -21.65 3.73
N LYS A 94 -11.03 -22.54 4.46
CA LYS A 94 -11.16 -22.66 5.92
C LYS A 94 -10.46 -21.53 6.65
N ASN A 95 -9.27 -21.15 6.19
CA ASN A 95 -8.43 -20.14 6.83
C ASN A 95 -8.80 -18.72 6.39
N PHE A 96 -9.18 -18.54 5.12
CA PHE A 96 -9.52 -17.26 4.54
C PHE A 96 -10.96 -17.28 4.01
N THR A 97 -11.88 -16.81 4.86
CA THR A 97 -13.29 -16.64 4.50
C THR A 97 -13.55 -15.23 3.96
N THR A 98 -14.47 -15.11 3.02
CA THR A 98 -15.00 -13.81 2.56
C THR A 98 -16.48 -13.69 2.92
N LYS A 99 -16.92 -12.46 3.17
CA LYS A 99 -18.35 -12.12 3.33
C LYS A 99 -18.97 -11.65 2.02
N ARG A 100 -18.17 -11.49 0.96
CA ARG A 100 -18.65 -11.07 -0.36
C ARG A 100 -19.32 -12.25 -1.04
N ILE A 101 -20.35 -11.96 -1.83
CA ILE A 101 -21.19 -12.95 -2.48
C ILE A 101 -21.35 -12.53 -3.94
N GLY A 102 -21.45 -13.51 -4.83
CA GLY A 102 -21.69 -13.28 -6.26
C GLY A 102 -20.44 -12.92 -7.02
N LYS A 103 -20.62 -12.20 -8.12
CA LYS A 103 -19.56 -11.81 -9.06
C LYS A 103 -19.51 -10.30 -9.19
N ALA A 104 -18.32 -9.73 -9.34
CA ALA A 104 -18.16 -8.29 -9.49
C ALA A 104 -17.00 -7.94 -10.43
N ASP A 105 -17.22 -6.91 -11.25
CA ASP A 105 -16.16 -6.17 -11.91
C ASP A 105 -15.63 -5.11 -10.95
N ILE A 106 -14.35 -5.22 -10.62
CA ILE A 106 -13.68 -4.32 -9.69
C ILE A 106 -12.44 -3.72 -10.33
N THR A 107 -11.98 -2.63 -9.72
CA THR A 107 -10.74 -1.97 -10.10
C THR A 107 -9.75 -2.06 -8.93
N VAL A 108 -8.65 -2.79 -9.16
CA VAL A 108 -7.55 -2.93 -8.20
C VAL A 108 -6.45 -1.93 -8.50
N GLU A 109 -6.06 -1.17 -7.48
CA GLU A 109 -4.91 -0.29 -7.48
C GLU A 109 -3.77 -0.94 -6.69
N LEU A 110 -2.58 -1.00 -7.29
CA LEU A 110 -1.37 -1.42 -6.58
C LEU A 110 -0.67 -0.20 -5.97
N VAL A 111 -0.71 -0.09 -4.65
CA VAL A 111 -0.12 1.03 -3.92
C VAL A 111 1.31 0.69 -3.51
N HIS A 112 2.26 1.57 -3.83
CA HIS A 112 3.68 1.41 -3.53
C HIS A 112 4.19 2.63 -2.75
N PHE A 113 4.85 2.40 -1.61
CA PHE A 113 5.28 3.46 -0.69
C PHE A 113 6.73 3.91 -0.88
N HIS A 114 7.54 3.20 -1.67
CA HIS A 114 8.97 3.50 -1.90
C HIS A 114 9.82 3.63 -0.62
N ARG A 115 9.36 3.01 0.48
CA ARG A 115 10.06 2.94 1.76
C ARG A 115 9.52 1.77 2.58
N TYR A 116 10.22 1.45 3.64
CA TYR A 116 9.67 0.61 4.70
C TYR A 116 8.41 1.24 5.30
N VAL A 117 7.35 0.45 5.42
CA VAL A 117 6.04 0.91 5.89
C VAL A 117 5.40 -0.11 6.82
N SER A 118 4.83 0.35 7.92
CA SER A 118 4.08 -0.52 8.83
C SER A 118 2.68 -0.81 8.30
N THR A 119 2.07 -1.91 8.72
CA THR A 119 0.71 -2.26 8.26
C THR A 119 -0.31 -1.18 8.62
N SER A 120 -0.20 -0.55 9.80
CA SER A 120 -1.08 0.54 10.22
C SER A 120 -0.95 1.78 9.33
N GLU A 121 0.27 2.12 8.90
CA GLU A 121 0.50 3.19 7.95
C GLU A 121 -0.12 2.90 6.58
N VAL A 122 0.00 1.65 6.07
CA VAL A 122 -0.62 1.24 4.80
C VAL A 122 -2.13 1.39 4.90
N LEU A 123 -2.76 0.83 5.93
CA LEU A 123 -4.22 0.90 6.10
C LEU A 123 -4.70 2.34 6.21
N ARG A 124 -4.01 3.18 7.00
CA ARG A 124 -4.32 4.60 7.12
C ARG A 124 -4.19 5.32 5.78
N ALA A 125 -3.15 5.02 5.00
CA ALA A 125 -2.95 5.61 3.69
C ALA A 125 -4.06 5.21 2.70
N LEU A 126 -4.47 3.94 2.68
CA LEU A 126 -5.56 3.47 1.81
C LEU A 126 -6.91 4.11 2.16
N ASP A 127 -7.17 4.34 3.46
CA ASP A 127 -8.40 4.95 3.94
C ASP A 127 -8.44 6.48 3.76
N THR A 128 -7.30 7.13 3.50
CA THR A 128 -7.30 8.57 3.22
C THR A 128 -8.10 8.93 1.96
N ALA A 129 -8.65 10.14 1.95
CA ALA A 129 -9.46 10.70 0.85
C ALA A 129 -8.76 10.68 -0.52
N ARG A 130 -7.42 10.49 -0.54
CA ARG A 130 -6.61 10.37 -1.76
C ARG A 130 -6.80 9.04 -2.49
N HIS A 131 -6.95 7.93 -1.77
CA HIS A 131 -7.08 6.62 -2.38
C HIS A 131 -8.54 6.15 -2.40
N ARG A 132 -9.36 6.49 -1.39
CA ARG A 132 -10.74 5.95 -1.24
C ARG A 132 -10.81 4.45 -1.54
N CYS A 133 -9.75 3.72 -1.21
CA CYS A 133 -9.65 2.31 -1.48
C CYS A 133 -9.89 1.54 -0.20
N ARG A 134 -10.37 0.30 -0.33
CA ARG A 134 -10.25 -0.69 0.73
C ARG A 134 -9.08 -1.62 0.40
N PRO A 135 -8.45 -2.25 1.40
CA PRO A 135 -7.54 -3.35 1.14
C PRO A 135 -8.22 -4.46 0.33
N ALA A 136 -7.49 -5.07 -0.60
CA ALA A 136 -7.99 -6.21 -1.37
C ALA A 136 -8.08 -7.46 -0.49
N GLU A 137 -9.09 -8.29 -0.75
CA GLU A 137 -9.31 -9.61 -0.15
C GLU A 137 -8.64 -10.72 -0.98
N LEU A 138 -8.53 -11.93 -0.40
CA LEU A 138 -7.85 -13.06 -1.03
C LEU A 138 -8.43 -13.41 -2.41
N HIS A 139 -9.76 -13.48 -2.57
CA HIS A 139 -10.39 -13.77 -3.88
C HIS A 139 -9.95 -12.79 -4.97
N GLU A 140 -9.73 -11.54 -4.60
CA GLU A 140 -9.34 -10.46 -5.52
C GLU A 140 -7.85 -10.58 -5.86
N LEU A 141 -7.03 -10.95 -4.89
CA LEU A 141 -5.63 -11.29 -5.11
C LEU A 141 -5.47 -12.52 -6.02
N LEU A 142 -6.28 -13.57 -5.82
CA LEU A 142 -6.24 -14.77 -6.67
C LEU A 142 -6.68 -14.45 -8.10
N ALA A 143 -7.78 -13.72 -8.27
CA ALA A 143 -8.21 -13.25 -9.58
C ALA A 143 -7.15 -12.37 -10.25
N PHE A 144 -6.45 -11.53 -9.47
CA PHE A 144 -5.32 -10.74 -9.96
C PHE A 144 -4.18 -11.62 -10.47
N GLY A 145 -3.74 -12.59 -9.67
CA GLY A 145 -2.65 -13.50 -10.05
C GLY A 145 -3.00 -14.37 -11.25
N GLN A 146 -4.26 -14.74 -11.43
CA GLN A 146 -4.73 -15.46 -12.61
C GLN A 146 -4.71 -14.58 -13.86
N LYS A 147 -5.17 -13.32 -13.77
CA LYS A 147 -5.31 -12.43 -14.94
C LYS A 147 -4.01 -11.74 -15.34
N TYR A 148 -3.15 -11.40 -14.38
CA TYR A 148 -1.91 -10.66 -14.58
C TYR A 148 -0.70 -11.40 -13.97
N PRO A 149 -0.43 -12.65 -14.40
CA PRO A 149 0.60 -13.50 -13.82
C PRO A 149 2.02 -12.90 -13.90
N GLU A 150 2.30 -12.06 -14.88
CA GLU A 150 3.57 -11.39 -15.10
C GLU A 150 3.86 -10.28 -14.08
N VAL A 151 2.83 -9.70 -13.46
CA VAL A 151 3.00 -8.58 -12.53
C VAL A 151 3.57 -9.06 -11.19
N GLN A 152 3.11 -10.20 -10.68
CA GLN A 152 3.62 -10.78 -9.43
C GLN A 152 5.09 -11.24 -9.50
N CYS A 153 5.63 -11.45 -10.71
CA CYS A 153 7.05 -11.78 -10.90
C CYS A 153 7.96 -10.55 -10.77
N LYS A 154 7.42 -9.33 -10.83
CA LYS A 154 8.19 -8.08 -10.73
C LYS A 154 8.39 -7.63 -9.29
N PHE A 155 7.42 -7.92 -8.42
CA PHE A 155 7.43 -7.52 -7.01
C PHE A 155 6.36 -8.29 -6.21
N PRO A 156 6.56 -8.46 -4.89
CA PRO A 156 5.52 -9.00 -4.02
C PRO A 156 4.27 -8.11 -3.97
N ILE A 157 3.09 -8.72 -4.06
CA ILE A 157 1.78 -8.07 -4.00
C ILE A 157 1.02 -8.61 -2.80
N VAL A 158 0.69 -7.74 -1.84
CA VAL A 158 0.08 -8.11 -0.54
C VAL A 158 -1.39 -7.72 -0.52
N ALA A 159 -2.26 -8.60 -0.03
CA ALA A 159 -3.69 -8.33 0.16
C ALA A 159 -4.05 -8.27 1.65
N LEU A 160 -4.07 -7.06 2.21
CA LEU A 160 -4.31 -6.82 3.65
C LEU A 160 -5.79 -6.92 4.06
N GLY A 161 -6.72 -7.10 3.11
CA GLY A 161 -8.15 -7.24 3.39
C GLY A 161 -8.55 -8.62 3.91
N SER A 162 -7.67 -9.61 3.78
CA SER A 162 -7.88 -10.96 4.30
C SER A 162 -6.78 -11.32 5.29
N ILE A 163 -7.17 -11.62 6.52
CA ILE A 163 -6.26 -11.95 7.62
C ILE A 163 -6.73 -13.25 8.23
N TRP A 164 -5.81 -14.21 8.32
CA TRP A 164 -6.00 -15.45 9.04
C TRP A 164 -5.18 -15.43 10.34
N ARG A 165 -5.61 -16.18 11.36
CA ARG A 165 -4.79 -16.43 12.55
C ARG A 165 -4.42 -17.90 12.60
N ASN A 166 -3.13 -18.19 12.60
CA ASN A 166 -2.65 -19.56 12.74
C ASN A 166 -2.90 -20.10 14.16
N GLN A 167 -2.53 -21.36 14.39
CA GLN A 167 -2.70 -22.03 15.69
C GLN A 167 -1.96 -21.33 16.83
N GLU A 168 -0.88 -20.60 16.53
CA GLU A 168 -0.08 -19.83 17.49
C GLU A 168 -0.66 -18.42 17.73
N GLY A 169 -1.78 -18.08 17.09
CA GLY A 169 -2.42 -16.76 17.17
C GLY A 169 -1.74 -15.68 16.32
N THR A 170 -0.70 -16.04 15.55
CA THR A 170 -0.02 -15.14 14.62
C THR A 170 -0.93 -14.82 13.45
N ARG A 171 -1.02 -13.52 13.14
CA ARG A 171 -1.79 -13.04 11.99
C ARG A 171 -0.99 -13.26 10.71
N MET A 172 -1.65 -13.85 9.73
CA MET A 172 -1.08 -14.20 8.43
C MET A 172 -1.85 -13.48 7.34
N VAL A 173 -1.14 -12.92 6.37
CA VAL A 173 -1.72 -12.22 5.22
C VAL A 173 -1.27 -12.87 3.92
N PRO A 174 -2.16 -13.04 2.94
CA PRO A 174 -1.80 -13.62 1.67
C PRO A 174 -1.02 -12.61 0.81
N TYR A 175 -0.05 -13.13 0.06
CA TYR A 175 0.68 -12.36 -0.94
C TYR A 175 1.00 -13.22 -2.17
N LEU A 176 1.13 -12.54 -3.30
CA LEU A 176 1.70 -13.09 -4.52
C LEU A 176 3.15 -12.64 -4.65
N GLY A 177 4.02 -13.53 -5.10
CA GLY A 177 5.40 -13.19 -5.44
C GLY A 177 5.96 -14.11 -6.51
N GLY A 178 7.24 -13.94 -6.79
CA GLY A 178 7.98 -14.77 -7.73
C GLY A 178 9.42 -14.30 -7.92
N ASP A 179 10.27 -15.18 -8.43
CA ASP A 179 11.68 -14.93 -8.73
C ASP A 179 11.97 -15.05 -10.24
N GLY A 180 11.31 -14.21 -11.04
CA GLY A 180 11.52 -14.15 -12.49
C GLY A 180 10.90 -15.32 -13.28
N SER A 181 11.07 -16.57 -12.83
CA SER A 181 10.51 -17.77 -13.48
C SER A 181 9.54 -18.57 -12.63
N LYS A 182 9.55 -18.42 -11.30
CA LYS A 182 8.59 -19.11 -10.42
C LYS A 182 7.56 -18.14 -9.85
N ARG A 183 6.33 -18.61 -9.74
CA ARG A 183 5.17 -17.91 -9.20
C ARG A 183 4.72 -18.55 -7.91
N ASN A 184 4.69 -17.74 -6.85
CA ASN A 184 4.42 -18.21 -5.50
C ASN A 184 3.16 -17.51 -4.97
N LEU A 185 2.27 -18.29 -4.38
CA LEU A 185 1.16 -17.81 -3.55
C LEU A 185 1.41 -18.29 -2.12
N ALA A 186 1.62 -17.37 -1.20
CA ALA A 186 1.97 -17.73 0.17
C ALA A 186 1.32 -16.77 1.18
N THR A 187 1.47 -17.11 2.44
CA THR A 187 1.13 -16.25 3.57
C THR A 187 2.40 -15.63 4.13
N HIS A 188 2.33 -14.37 4.52
CA HIS A 188 3.38 -13.67 5.24
C HIS A 188 2.87 -13.29 6.62
N TYR A 189 3.76 -13.24 7.59
CA TYR A 189 3.44 -12.71 8.91
C TYR A 189 2.97 -11.27 8.80
N TRP A 190 1.87 -10.96 9.48
CA TRP A 190 1.50 -9.60 9.80
C TRP A 190 2.55 -9.03 10.74
N ILE A 191 3.51 -8.33 10.17
CA ILE A 191 4.58 -7.70 10.94
C ILE A 191 4.16 -6.29 11.35
N ASN A 192 4.41 -5.95 12.61
CA ASN A 192 4.31 -4.58 13.11
C ASN A 192 5.59 -3.78 12.83
N VAL A 193 6.66 -4.44 12.35
CA VAL A 193 7.99 -3.84 12.22
C VAL A 193 8.07 -3.01 10.93
N ALA A 194 8.07 -3.64 9.74
CA ALA A 194 7.86 -2.94 8.47
C ALA A 194 7.83 -3.92 7.28
N TRP A 195 6.96 -3.65 6.31
CA TRP A 195 7.03 -4.23 4.97
C TRP A 195 8.21 -3.66 4.19
N GLY A 196 8.88 -4.50 3.41
CA GLY A 196 10.00 -4.08 2.57
C GLY A 196 9.59 -3.05 1.52
N GLU A 197 10.53 -2.21 1.12
CA GLU A 197 10.30 -1.15 0.13
C GLU A 197 9.90 -1.66 -1.25
N ILE A 198 10.07 -2.96 -1.52
CA ILE A 198 9.66 -3.59 -2.79
C ILE A 198 8.19 -4.04 -2.79
N CYS A 199 7.50 -4.03 -1.66
CA CYS A 199 6.12 -4.52 -1.59
C CYS A 199 5.12 -3.56 -2.25
N ARG A 200 4.17 -4.12 -2.99
CA ARG A 200 2.97 -3.44 -3.46
C ARG A 200 1.77 -3.95 -2.69
N PHE A 201 0.84 -3.08 -2.38
CA PHE A 201 -0.38 -3.43 -1.65
C PHE A 201 -1.57 -3.35 -2.60
N ALA A 202 -2.27 -4.46 -2.77
CA ALA A 202 -3.48 -4.51 -3.57
C ALA A 202 -4.62 -3.82 -2.79
N ALA A 203 -5.23 -2.84 -3.43
CA ALA A 203 -6.33 -2.08 -2.88
C ALA A 203 -7.46 -1.98 -3.92
N VAL A 204 -8.71 -2.13 -3.51
CA VAL A 204 -9.87 -2.02 -4.39
C VAL A 204 -10.48 -0.64 -4.24
N ARG A 205 -10.70 0.04 -5.37
CA ARG A 205 -11.40 1.34 -5.39
C ARG A 205 -12.85 1.16 -4.89
N LYS A 206 -13.28 2.04 -3.97
CA LYS A 206 -14.67 2.11 -3.50
C LYS A 206 -15.57 2.79 -4.52
#